data_AF-A0A0W0VGJ3-F1
#
_entry.id   AF-A0A0W0VGJ3-F1
#
_cell.length_a   1.000
_cell.length_b   1.000
_cell.length_c   1.000
_cell.angle_alpha   90.00
_cell.angle_beta   90.00
_cell.angle_gamma   90.00
#
_symmetry.space_group_name_H-M   'P 1'
#
loop_
_entity.id
_entity.type
_entity.pdbx_description
1 polymer ?
#
loop_
_entity_poly.entity_id
_entity_poly.type
_entity_poly.pdbx_seq_one_letter_code
_entity_poly.pdbx_strand_id
1 'polypeptide(L)'
;MPQDYMSNWTSIMNRIQRPLQAMMELNARTLQSISYLKPEELSKIRKPEELLEKQINVFVENGHKALDYMQKSFAIFEDSLMFISKEVRDRSEQVRGLHESFQGGQKSSGNKK
;
A
#
# COMPACT_ATOMS: atom_id res chain seq x y z
N MET A 1 7.86 -8.83 29.99
CA MET A 1 8.90 -8.61 28.96
C MET A 1 8.69 -9.42 27.67
N PRO A 2 8.33 -10.72 27.64
CA PRO A 2 8.04 -11.45 26.38
C PRO A 2 6.69 -11.08 25.73
N GLN A 3 5.68 -10.74 26.54
CA GLN A 3 4.32 -10.41 26.09
C GLN A 3 4.24 -9.15 25.20
N ASP A 4 5.06 -8.14 25.49
CA ASP A 4 5.07 -6.88 24.73
C ASP A 4 5.60 -7.06 23.31
N TYR A 5 6.57 -7.97 23.12
CA TYR A 5 7.08 -8.30 21.78
C TYR A 5 6.01 -8.96 20.93
N MET A 6 5.25 -9.92 21.48
CA MET A 6 4.17 -10.56 20.74
C MET A 6 3.04 -9.58 20.40
N SER A 7 2.63 -8.74 21.35
CA SER A 7 1.61 -7.72 21.13
C SER A 7 1.99 -6.73 20.03
N ASN A 8 3.24 -6.23 20.05
CA ASN A 8 3.75 -5.36 18.99
C ASN A 8 3.81 -6.05 17.63
N TRP A 9 4.19 -7.33 17.59
CA TRP A 9 4.29 -8.08 16.34
C TRP A 9 2.92 -8.33 15.71
N THR A 10 1.92 -8.73 16.51
CA THR A 10 0.54 -8.89 16.05
C THR A 10 -0.05 -7.56 15.55
N SER A 11 0.22 -6.46 16.25
CA SER A 11 -0.17 -5.11 15.84
C SER A 11 0.43 -4.74 14.48
N ILE A 12 1.71 -5.01 14.25
CA ILE A 12 2.40 -4.73 12.98
C ILE A 12 1.83 -5.60 11.85
N MET A 13 1.61 -6.90 12.08
CA MET A 13 1.04 -7.77 11.05
C MET A 13 -0.36 -7.37 10.63
N ASN A 14 -1.22 -7.01 11.58
CA ASN A 14 -2.57 -6.52 11.27
C ASN A 14 -2.54 -5.22 10.44
N ARG A 15 -1.50 -4.40 10.58
CA ARG A 15 -1.31 -3.15 9.83
C ARG A 15 -0.81 -3.38 8.40
N ILE A 16 0.06 -4.36 8.20
CA ILE A 16 0.68 -4.67 6.90
C ILE A 16 -0.22 -5.59 6.05
N GLN A 17 -1.12 -6.36 6.67
CA GLN A 17 -1.99 -7.30 5.98
C GLN A 17 -2.84 -6.64 4.88
N ARG A 18 -3.47 -5.50 5.17
CA ARG A 18 -4.35 -4.80 4.21
C ARG A 18 -3.61 -4.30 2.96
N PRO A 19 -2.50 -3.53 3.07
CA PRO A 19 -1.77 -3.10 1.88
C PRO A 19 -1.14 -4.26 1.11
N LEU A 20 -0.69 -5.32 1.78
CA LEU A 20 -0.22 -6.52 1.07
C LEU A 20 -1.33 -7.22 0.29
N GLN A 21 -2.53 -7.35 0.87
CA GLN A 21 -3.69 -7.91 0.18
C GLN A 21 -4.07 -7.05 -1.04
N ALA A 22 -4.13 -5.72 -0.88
CA ALA A 22 -4.43 -4.80 -1.97
C ALA A 22 -3.38 -4.88 -3.11
N MET A 23 -2.09 -4.95 -2.77
CA MET A 23 -1.02 -5.14 -3.75
C MET A 23 -1.09 -6.49 -4.44
N MET A 24 -1.39 -7.57 -3.72
CA MET A 24 -1.51 -8.91 -4.30
C MET A 24 -2.69 -8.99 -5.26
N GLU A 25 -3.84 -8.42 -4.89
CA GLU A 25 -5.00 -8.31 -5.75
C GLU A 25 -4.70 -7.46 -7.00
N LEU A 26 -4.01 -6.34 -6.82
CA LEU A 26 -3.57 -5.49 -7.92
C LEU A 26 -2.64 -6.25 -8.88
N ASN A 27 -1.64 -6.97 -8.36
CA ASN A 27 -0.73 -7.78 -9.15
C ASN A 27 -1.47 -8.85 -9.96
N ALA A 28 -2.42 -9.57 -9.32
CA ALA A 28 -3.22 -10.58 -9.99
C ALA A 28 -4.05 -9.98 -11.14
N ARG A 29 -4.72 -8.86 -10.89
CA ARG A 29 -5.50 -8.14 -11.91
C ARG A 29 -4.61 -7.65 -13.06
N THR A 30 -3.45 -7.08 -12.75
CA THR A 30 -2.52 -6.59 -13.77
C THR A 30 -2.03 -7.71 -14.66
N LEU A 31 -1.57 -8.84 -14.08
CA LEU A 31 -1.12 -10.01 -14.84
C LEU A 31 -2.24 -10.58 -15.73
N GLN A 32 -3.47 -10.66 -15.22
CA GLN A 32 -4.62 -11.10 -16.01
C GLN A 32 -5.00 -10.13 -17.13
N SER A 33 -4.67 -8.85 -16.97
CA SER A 33 -5.03 -7.81 -17.93
C SER A 33 -4.00 -7.62 -19.05
N ILE A 34 -2.77 -8.13 -18.94
CA ILE A 34 -1.73 -7.92 -19.95
C ILE A 34 -2.23 -8.40 -21.32
N SER A 35 -2.17 -7.52 -22.31
CA SER A 35 -2.51 -7.84 -23.69
C SER A 35 -1.34 -8.53 -24.36
N TYR A 36 -1.67 -9.52 -25.17
CA TYR A 36 -0.75 -10.20 -26.07
C TYR A 36 -1.47 -10.50 -27.38
N LEU A 37 -0.68 -10.63 -28.44
CA LEU A 37 -1.18 -11.07 -29.75
C LEU A 37 -1.68 -12.50 -29.64
N LYS A 38 -2.97 -12.70 -29.88
CA LYS A 38 -3.54 -14.05 -29.82
C LYS A 38 -3.16 -14.84 -31.08
N PRO A 39 -2.99 -16.18 -30.99
CA PRO A 39 -2.67 -17.01 -32.16
C PRO A 39 -3.64 -16.84 -33.32
N GLU A 40 -4.93 -16.61 -33.03
CA GLU A 40 -5.97 -16.40 -34.03
C GLU A 40 -5.87 -15.04 -34.73
N GLU A 41 -5.17 -14.07 -34.14
CA GLU A 41 -4.88 -12.79 -34.77
C GLU A 41 -3.64 -12.87 -35.65
N LEU A 42 -2.65 -13.66 -35.24
CA LEU A 42 -1.45 -13.92 -36.03
C LEU A 42 -1.77 -14.65 -37.34
N SER A 43 -2.68 -15.63 -37.31
CA SER A 43 -3.10 -16.37 -38.51
C SER A 43 -3.86 -15.51 -39.55
N LYS A 44 -4.33 -14.32 -39.15
CA LYS A 44 -5.03 -13.37 -40.03
C LYS A 44 -4.11 -12.34 -40.67
N ILE A 45 -2.86 -12.24 -40.23
CA ILE A 45 -1.89 -11.29 -40.77
C ILE A 45 -1.48 -11.74 -42.17
N ARG A 46 -1.69 -10.85 -43.15
CA ARG A 46 -1.36 -11.12 -44.56
C ARG A 46 -0.13 -10.34 -45.02
N LYS A 47 0.22 -9.29 -44.29
CA LYS A 47 1.33 -8.39 -44.63
C LYS A 47 2.17 -8.05 -43.40
N PRO A 48 3.49 -7.85 -43.56
CA PRO A 48 4.37 -7.54 -42.43
C PRO A 48 4.03 -6.21 -41.73
N GLU A 49 3.46 -5.24 -42.43
CA GLU A 49 3.05 -3.95 -41.85
C GLU A 49 1.91 -4.11 -40.83
N GLU A 50 0.97 -5.03 -41.07
CA GLU A 50 -0.14 -5.34 -40.15
C GLU A 50 0.36 -5.94 -38.83
N LEU A 51 1.48 -6.68 -38.88
CA LEU A 51 2.12 -7.20 -37.66
C LEU A 51 2.70 -6.07 -36.83
N LEU A 52 3.40 -5.12 -37.45
CA LEU A 52 3.98 -3.97 -36.74
C LEU A 52 2.89 -3.10 -36.10
N GLU A 53 1.81 -2.83 -36.83
CA GLU A 53 0.68 -2.06 -36.30
C GLU A 53 0.06 -2.74 -35.06
N LYS A 54 -0.16 -4.07 -35.12
CA LYS A 54 -0.68 -4.81 -33.97
C LYS A 54 0.29 -4.82 -32.78
N GLN A 55 1.60 -4.92 -33.01
CA GLN A 55 2.61 -4.84 -31.95
C GLN A 55 2.62 -3.47 -31.27
N ILE A 56 2.51 -2.39 -32.04
CA ILE A 56 2.38 -1.03 -31.50
C ILE A 56 1.12 -0.90 -30.67
N ASN A 57 -0.02 -1.42 -31.15
CA ASN A 57 -1.28 -1.36 -30.41
C ASN A 57 -1.19 -2.12 -29.08
N VAL A 58 -0.63 -3.34 -29.07
CA VAL A 58 -0.40 -4.10 -27.84
C VAL A 58 0.56 -3.38 -26.90
N PHE A 59 1.63 -2.78 -27.43
CA PHE A 59 2.58 -1.99 -26.64
C PHE A 59 1.91 -0.78 -25.97
N VAL A 60 1.15 0.00 -26.73
CA VAL A 60 0.42 1.17 -26.21
C VAL A 60 -0.60 0.75 -25.16
N GLU A 61 -1.37 -0.31 -25.42
CA GLU A 61 -2.35 -0.82 -24.47
C GLU A 61 -1.69 -1.30 -23.16
N ASN A 62 -0.59 -2.05 -23.27
CA ASN A 62 0.19 -2.50 -22.11
C ASN A 62 0.87 -1.33 -21.38
N GLY A 63 1.28 -0.29 -22.11
CA GLY A 63 1.80 0.95 -21.54
C GLY A 63 0.77 1.64 -20.66
N HIS A 64 -0.48 1.77 -21.12
CA HIS A 64 -1.57 2.30 -20.31
C HIS A 64 -1.86 1.45 -19.06
N LYS A 65 -1.84 0.12 -19.19
CA LYS A 65 -2.01 -0.81 -18.05
C LYS A 65 -0.88 -0.69 -17.03
N ALA A 66 0.35 -0.53 -17.50
CA ALA A 66 1.51 -0.33 -16.64
C ALA A 66 1.45 1.00 -15.88
N LEU A 67 1.03 2.08 -16.55
CA LEU A 67 0.81 3.39 -15.92
C LEU A 67 -0.30 3.33 -14.87
N ASP A 68 -1.43 2.70 -15.18
CA ASP A 68 -2.53 2.48 -14.24
C ASP A 68 -2.11 1.64 -13.02
N TYR A 69 -1.35 0.56 -13.25
CA TYR A 69 -0.75 -0.25 -12.19
C TYR A 69 0.17 0.58 -11.28
N MET A 70 1.06 1.40 -11.85
CA MET A 70 1.93 2.27 -11.07
C MET A 70 1.13 3.27 -10.24
N GLN A 71 0.13 3.92 -10.84
CA GLN A 71 -0.73 4.88 -10.14
C GLN A 71 -1.46 4.24 -8.96
N LYS A 72 -2.06 3.05 -9.16
CA LYS A 72 -2.76 2.31 -8.09
C LYS A 72 -1.80 1.81 -7.01
N SER A 73 -0.60 1.39 -7.38
CA SER A 73 0.43 0.98 -6.42
C SER A 73 0.81 2.16 -5.53
N PHE A 74 1.07 3.34 -6.10
CA PHE A 74 1.38 4.54 -5.33
C PHE A 74 0.24 4.94 -4.39
N ALA A 75 -1.02 4.84 -4.83
CA ALA A 75 -2.16 5.12 -3.96
C ALA A 75 -2.21 4.17 -2.74
N ILE A 76 -1.95 2.87 -2.93
CA ILE A 76 -1.89 1.91 -1.82
C ILE A 76 -0.75 2.26 -0.84
N PHE A 77 0.41 2.67 -1.36
CA PHE A 77 1.53 3.10 -0.53
C PHE A 77 1.23 4.41 0.22
N GLU A 78 0.63 5.39 -0.44
CA GLU A 78 0.25 6.67 0.15
C GLU A 78 -0.74 6.46 1.30
N ASP A 79 -1.81 5.68 1.09
CA ASP A 79 -2.78 5.35 2.14
C ASP A 79 -2.10 4.67 3.34
N SER A 80 -1.17 3.76 3.07
CA SER A 80 -0.41 3.06 4.10
C SER A 80 0.44 4.03 4.92
N LEU A 81 1.14 4.95 4.26
CA LEU A 81 1.97 5.96 4.91
C LEU A 81 1.12 6.96 5.72
N MET A 82 -0.01 7.41 5.17
CA MET A 82 -0.94 8.29 5.89
C MET A 82 -1.47 7.61 7.16
N PHE A 83 -1.89 6.35 7.06
CA PHE A 83 -2.37 5.57 8.20
C PHE A 83 -1.29 5.44 9.30
N ILE A 84 -0.06 5.09 8.92
CA ILE A 84 1.07 5.00 9.86
C ILE A 84 1.36 6.36 10.50
N SER A 85 1.36 7.45 9.73
CA SER A 85 1.67 8.79 10.23
C SER A 85 0.66 9.29 11.27
N LYS A 86 -0.65 9.06 11.04
CA LYS A 86 -1.72 9.40 11.98
C LYS A 86 -1.57 8.63 13.27
N GLU A 87 -1.35 7.32 13.17
CA GLU A 87 -1.18 6.45 14.33
C GLU A 87 0.05 6.83 15.18
N VAL A 88 1.18 7.19 14.55
CA VAL A 88 2.37 7.69 15.27
C VAL A 88 2.05 8.98 16.00
N ARG A 89 1.34 9.90 15.35
CA ARG A 89 0.89 11.15 15.97
C ARG A 89 -0.01 10.89 17.16
N ASP A 90 -1.03 10.07 17.02
CA ASP A 90 -2.01 9.75 18.07
C ASP A 90 -1.32 9.11 19.29
N ARG A 91 -0.37 8.20 19.06
CA ARG A 91 0.45 7.61 20.14
C ARG A 91 1.33 8.65 20.83
N SER A 92 1.94 9.58 20.07
CA SER A 92 2.76 10.64 20.65
C SER A 92 1.93 11.60 21.52
N GLU A 93 0.71 11.93 21.08
CA GLU A 93 -0.23 12.77 21.83
C GLU A 93 -0.72 12.06 23.10
N GLN A 94 -1.02 10.75 23.03
CA GLN A 94 -1.35 9.94 24.21
C GLN A 94 -0.21 9.92 25.24
N VAL A 95 1.02 9.64 24.81
CA VAL A 95 2.19 9.62 25.70
C VAL A 95 2.41 10.99 26.36
N ARG A 96 2.22 12.08 25.60
CA ARG A 96 2.34 13.44 26.11
C ARG A 96 1.27 13.77 27.14
N GLY A 97 0.01 13.45 26.86
CA GLY A 97 -1.11 13.65 27.80
C GLY A 97 -0.95 12.82 29.08
N LEU A 98 -0.43 11.59 28.96
CA LEU A 98 -0.09 10.75 30.12
C LEU A 98 0.99 11.43 30.98
N HIS A 99 2.07 11.90 30.36
CA HIS A 99 3.15 12.60 31.06
C HIS A 99 2.69 13.90 31.75
N GLU A 100 1.83 14.69 31.10
CA GLU A 100 1.23 15.90 31.69
C GLU A 100 0.36 15.57 32.93
N SER A 101 -0.43 14.50 32.88
CA SER A 101 -1.24 14.03 34.01
C SER A 101 -0.40 13.52 35.20
N PHE A 102 0.71 12.84 34.92
CA PHE A 102 1.66 12.39 35.96
C PHE A 102 2.41 13.55 36.63
N GLN A 103 2.78 14.60 35.90
CA GLN A 103 3.41 15.79 36.49
C GLN A 103 2.42 16.64 37.31
N GLY A 104 1.16 16.74 36.90
CA GLY A 104 0.10 17.42 37.67
C GLY A 104 -0.19 16.73 39.01
N GLY A 105 -0.20 15.39 39.04
CA GLY A 105 -0.41 14.60 40.25
C GLY A 105 0.71 14.74 41.29
N GLN A 106 1.98 14.84 40.86
CA GLN A 106 3.10 15.03 41.79
C GLN A 106 3.14 16.43 42.42
N LYS A 107 2.68 17.48 41.71
CA LYS A 107 2.63 18.84 42.27
C LYS A 107 1.56 19.01 43.36
N SER A 108 0.46 18.25 43.32
CA SER A 108 -0.61 18.33 44.32
C SER A 108 -0.32 17.58 45.62
N SER A 109 0.60 16.62 45.63
CA SER A 109 0.95 15.85 46.84
C SER A 109 2.08 16.49 47.68
N GLY A 110 2.74 17.55 47.17
CA GLY A 110 3.85 18.23 47.84
C GLY A 110 3.46 19.37 48.78
N ASN A 111 2.16 19.69 48.91
CA ASN A 111 1.69 20.82 49.72
C ASN A 111 0.71 20.35 50.82
N LYS A 112 1.16 19.43 51.67
CA LYS A 112 0.62 19.26 53.02
C LYS A 112 1.78 19.45 54.00
N LYS A 113 2.07 20.72 54.29
CA LYS A 113 2.73 21.11 55.55
C LYS A 113 1.65 21.26 56.61
#